data_AF-A0A8D8ANV6-F1
#
_entry.id   AF-A0A8D8ANV6-F1
#
_cell.length_a   1.000
_cell.length_b   1.000
_cell.length_c   1.000
_cell.angle_alpha   90.00
_cell.angle_beta   90.00
_cell.angle_gamma   90.00
#
_symmetry.space_group_name_H-M   'P 1'
#
loop_
_entity.id
_entity.type
_entity.pdbx_description
1 polymer ?
#
loop_
_entity_poly.entity_id
_entity_poly.type
_entity_poly.pdbx_seq_one_letter_code
_entity_poly.pdbx_strand_id
1 'polypeptide(L)'
;MDQNDTALTCAVNVEWLNPSGIVIRKITYKQAQLRMIRNSLKEIFLEVSTVKATPIKIKLKGFKVFSNFMLDGKATIRFSEEEKCTVFLSNAPPSLLVAFLKLMAVKIANSSSNGLTKEELFKKTRAHQLSDKPNSFDDISPVTNAELARAKKMAIGKGSTTTPSPSQKRKRPSGDGSDRPAPKKLYTASPLTSVEPEVLNEQQKAVLEACKSGRSLFFTGSAGTGKSYLLRKIISTLPPDGTVATASTGVAACLIGGTTLHSFAGIGSGEAALQRCYEMASRPASASIWRKCKRLVIDEISMVDGDYFEKIEAVARYVRKNDKPFGGIQL
;
A
#
# COMPACT_ATOMS: atom_id res chain seq x y z
N MET A 1 20.87 -3.45 -15.56
CA MET A 1 21.55 -3.84 -14.30
C MET A 1 20.48 -4.16 -13.29
N ASP A 2 20.19 -5.43 -13.14
CA ASP A 2 19.20 -5.97 -12.21
C ASP A 2 19.71 -5.88 -10.77
N GLN A 3 19.00 -5.17 -9.89
CA GLN A 3 19.25 -5.23 -8.44
C GLN A 3 17.92 -5.29 -7.67
N ASN A 4 17.60 -6.51 -7.25
CA ASN A 4 16.73 -6.93 -6.15
C ASN A 4 16.16 -5.80 -5.25
N ASP A 5 14.88 -5.48 -5.47
CA ASP A 5 14.04 -4.58 -4.67
C ASP A 5 13.67 -5.13 -3.27
N THR A 6 14.35 -6.18 -2.80
CA THR A 6 14.03 -6.95 -1.59
C THR A 6 15.11 -6.86 -0.49
N ALA A 7 16.22 -6.18 -0.76
CA ALA A 7 17.33 -6.07 0.17
C ALA A 7 17.46 -4.65 0.76
N LEU A 8 17.61 -4.55 2.08
CA LEU A 8 17.84 -3.29 2.77
C LEU A 8 19.29 -3.21 3.24
N THR A 9 20.03 -2.18 2.81
CA THR A 9 21.38 -1.92 3.32
C THR A 9 21.32 -0.86 4.42
N CYS A 10 21.75 -1.20 5.64
CA CYS A 10 21.78 -0.27 6.78
C CYS A 10 22.76 -0.70 7.86
N ALA A 11 22.94 0.13 8.90
CA ALA A 11 23.66 -0.26 10.10
C ALA A 11 22.74 -1.11 11.00
N VAL A 12 23.27 -2.21 11.53
CA VAL A 12 22.51 -3.20 12.29
C VAL A 12 23.18 -3.50 13.61
N ASN A 13 22.41 -3.47 14.70
CA ASN A 13 22.82 -4.05 15.97
C ASN A 13 21.88 -5.19 16.33
N VAL A 14 22.41 -6.37 16.62
CA VAL A 14 21.64 -7.52 17.07
C VAL A 14 22.05 -7.83 18.50
N GLU A 15 21.08 -7.82 19.41
CA GLU A 15 21.26 -8.11 20.83
C GLU A 15 20.41 -9.33 21.22
N TRP A 16 21.02 -10.38 21.74
CA TRP A 16 20.33 -11.55 22.29
C TRP A 16 20.17 -11.36 23.80
N LEU A 17 18.95 -11.57 24.27
CA LEU A 17 18.52 -11.33 25.64
C LEU A 17 18.33 -12.67 26.35
N ASN A 18 18.75 -12.74 27.61
CA ASN A 18 18.40 -13.86 28.48
C ASN A 18 16.90 -13.78 28.90
N PRO A 19 16.36 -14.81 29.57
CA PRO A 19 15.00 -14.78 30.08
C PRO A 19 14.67 -13.63 31.05
N SER A 20 15.68 -13.04 31.70
CA SER A 20 15.53 -11.87 32.58
C SER A 20 15.73 -10.51 31.90
N GLY A 21 15.92 -10.48 30.57
CA GLY A 21 16.04 -9.24 29.77
C GLY A 21 17.43 -8.61 29.73
N ILE A 22 18.47 -9.32 30.19
CA ILE A 22 19.88 -8.90 30.13
C ILE A 22 20.50 -9.36 28.81
N VAL A 23 21.29 -8.49 28.17
CA VAL A 23 21.98 -8.79 26.92
C VAL A 23 23.12 -9.80 27.17
N ILE A 24 23.02 -10.99 26.57
CA ILE A 24 24.05 -12.04 26.65
C ILE A 24 25.07 -11.86 25.51
N ARG A 25 24.58 -11.49 24.33
CA ARG A 25 25.40 -11.36 23.12
C ARG A 25 24.98 -10.13 22.35
N LYS A 26 25.95 -9.38 21.86
CA LYS A 26 25.74 -8.20 21.02
C LYS A 26 26.64 -8.26 19.80
N ILE A 27 26.06 -8.01 18.63
CA ILE A 27 26.78 -7.89 17.36
C ILE A 27 26.42 -6.56 16.73
N THR A 28 27.43 -5.83 16.25
CA THR A 28 27.26 -4.54 15.60
C THR A 28 27.89 -4.56 14.23
N TYR A 29 27.09 -4.27 13.21
CA TYR A 29 27.53 -4.07 11.84
C TYR A 29 27.29 -2.62 11.44
N LYS A 30 28.37 -1.91 11.08
CA LYS A 30 28.28 -0.53 10.56
C LYS A 30 27.55 -0.47 9.22
N GLN A 31 27.61 -1.55 8.44
CA GLN A 31 26.91 -1.72 7.18
C GLN A 31 26.65 -3.22 6.96
N ALA A 32 25.38 -3.59 6.88
CA ALA A 32 24.92 -4.94 6.60
C ALA A 32 23.77 -4.90 5.59
N GLN A 33 23.60 -6.00 4.85
CA GLN A 33 22.49 -6.18 3.95
C GLN A 33 21.48 -7.13 4.58
N LEU A 34 20.25 -6.64 4.76
CA LEU A 34 19.12 -7.40 5.28
C LEU A 34 18.29 -7.93 4.12
N ARG A 35 17.94 -9.21 4.19
CA ARG A 35 17.08 -9.88 3.22
C ARG A 35 16.08 -10.77 3.95
N MET A 36 14.97 -11.06 3.30
CA MET A 36 14.07 -12.12 3.75
C MET A 36 14.26 -13.35 2.87
N ILE A 37 14.56 -14.47 3.51
CA ILE A 37 14.80 -15.77 2.85
C ILE A 37 13.79 -16.80 3.34
N ARG A 38 13.51 -17.84 2.54
CA ARG A 38 12.60 -18.93 2.92
C ARG A 38 13.31 -20.26 2.82
N ASN A 39 13.05 -21.16 3.78
CA ASN A 39 13.54 -22.54 3.71
C ASN A 39 12.59 -23.46 2.92
N SER A 40 13.03 -24.69 2.67
CA SER A 40 12.22 -25.77 2.08
C SER A 40 10.90 -26.03 2.81
N LEU A 41 10.87 -25.79 4.13
CA LEU A 41 9.70 -25.92 5.00
C LEU A 41 8.76 -24.70 4.97
N LYS A 42 8.97 -23.77 4.02
CA LYS A 42 8.18 -22.57 3.84
C LYS A 42 8.25 -21.55 4.98
N GLU A 43 9.18 -21.72 5.93
CA GLU A 43 9.44 -20.79 7.02
C GLU A 43 10.29 -19.61 6.55
N ILE A 44 10.01 -18.43 7.10
CA ILE A 44 10.64 -17.17 6.69
C ILE A 44 11.68 -16.78 7.73
N PHE A 45 12.85 -16.36 7.26
CA PHE A 45 13.95 -15.86 8.07
C PHE A 45 14.35 -14.46 7.63
N LEU A 46 14.72 -13.64 8.59
CA LEU A 46 15.48 -12.41 8.38
C LEU A 46 16.95 -12.78 8.32
N GLU A 47 17.56 -12.63 7.15
CA GLU A 47 18.98 -12.77 6.98
C GLU A 47 19.67 -11.41 7.14
N VAL A 48 20.70 -11.34 7.98
CA VAL A 48 21.61 -10.22 8.11
C VAL A 48 22.97 -10.68 7.60
N SER A 49 23.37 -10.19 6.43
CA SER A 49 24.60 -10.59 5.75
C SER A 49 25.60 -9.44 5.68
N THR A 50 26.89 -9.78 5.73
CA THR A 50 27.99 -8.85 5.50
C THR A 50 29.04 -9.51 4.61
N VAL A 51 29.91 -8.71 4.00
CA VAL A 51 30.96 -9.22 3.09
C VAL A 51 32.02 -10.06 3.82
N LYS A 52 32.19 -9.86 5.14
CA LYS A 52 33.32 -10.41 5.92
C LYS A 52 32.93 -11.42 6.99
N ALA A 53 31.62 -11.62 7.23
CA ALA A 53 31.14 -12.49 8.30
C ALA A 53 30.03 -13.42 7.82
N THR A 54 29.93 -14.58 8.45
CA THR A 54 28.85 -15.54 8.22
C THR A 54 27.49 -14.87 8.44
N PRO A 55 26.52 -15.07 7.53
CA PRO A 55 25.21 -14.44 7.63
C PRO A 55 24.44 -14.97 8.85
N ILE A 56 23.78 -14.06 9.56
CA ILE A 56 22.91 -14.39 10.69
C ILE A 56 21.50 -14.59 10.15
N LYS A 57 20.86 -15.70 10.50
CA LYS A 57 19.49 -16.03 10.07
C LYS A 57 18.59 -16.09 11.29
N ILE A 58 17.66 -15.15 11.40
CA ILE A 58 16.71 -15.05 12.53
C ILE A 58 15.33 -15.47 12.03
N LYS A 59 14.72 -16.47 12.67
CA LYS A 59 13.38 -16.93 12.28
C LYS A 59 12.35 -15.83 12.52
N LEU A 60 11.50 -15.60 11.53
CA LEU A 60 10.56 -14.49 11.52
C LEU A 60 9.23 -14.85 12.23
N LYS A 61 9.31 -15.17 13.53
CA LYS A 61 8.17 -15.63 14.34
C LYS A 61 8.09 -14.88 15.66
N GLY A 62 6.88 -14.52 16.08
CA GLY A 62 6.61 -13.91 17.38
C GLY A 62 7.41 -12.62 17.65
N PHE A 63 7.35 -11.65 16.75
CA PHE A 63 8.09 -10.39 16.89
C PHE A 63 7.21 -9.15 16.91
N LYS A 64 7.76 -8.03 17.37
CA LYS A 64 7.15 -6.70 17.38
C LYS A 64 8.08 -5.68 16.72
N VAL A 65 7.52 -4.82 15.88
CA VAL A 65 8.25 -3.72 15.22
C VAL A 65 7.94 -2.41 15.92
N PHE A 66 8.98 -1.64 16.22
CA PHE A 66 8.92 -0.28 16.72
C PHE A 66 9.50 0.66 15.68
N SER A 67 8.68 1.60 15.21
CA SER A 67 8.98 2.43 14.04
C SER A 67 8.81 3.91 14.28
N ASN A 68 8.87 4.36 15.54
CA ASN A 68 8.65 5.76 15.91
C ASN A 68 9.62 6.74 15.23
N PHE A 69 10.79 6.25 14.79
CA PHE A 69 11.84 7.02 14.13
C PHE A 69 12.10 6.55 12.69
N MET A 70 11.09 5.95 12.04
CA MET A 70 11.24 5.39 10.69
C MET A 70 11.58 6.46 9.64
N LEU A 71 11.08 7.69 9.82
CA LEU A 71 11.41 8.84 8.96
C LEU A 71 12.89 9.23 9.06
N ASP A 72 13.53 8.97 10.20
CA ASP A 72 14.97 9.19 10.44
C ASP A 72 15.82 7.97 10.02
N GLY A 73 15.23 6.99 9.33
CA GLY A 73 15.92 5.77 8.89
C GLY A 73 16.24 4.81 10.04
N LYS A 74 15.44 4.82 11.12
CA LYS A 74 15.64 3.98 12.30
C LYS A 74 14.42 3.11 12.60
N ALA A 75 14.65 1.86 12.97
CA ALA A 75 13.59 0.95 13.42
C ALA A 75 14.15 -0.12 14.37
N THR A 76 13.29 -0.68 15.20
CA THR A 76 13.65 -1.76 16.11
C THR A 76 12.70 -2.94 15.92
N ILE A 77 13.24 -4.15 15.83
CA ILE A 77 12.48 -5.40 15.69
C ILE A 77 12.82 -6.28 16.88
N ARG A 78 11.84 -6.60 17.72
CA ARG A 78 12.01 -7.43 18.92
C ARG A 78 11.36 -8.78 18.72
N PHE A 79 12.13 -9.86 18.80
CA PHE A 79 11.69 -11.25 18.69
C PHE A 79 11.53 -11.84 20.09
N SER A 80 10.36 -12.43 20.38
CA SER A 80 9.96 -12.82 21.74
C SER A 80 9.86 -14.34 21.96
N GLU A 81 9.82 -15.14 20.89
CA GLU A 81 9.61 -16.60 20.99
C GLU A 81 10.92 -17.40 21.08
N GLU A 82 11.53 -17.73 19.93
CA GLU A 82 12.58 -18.78 19.84
C GLU A 82 14.01 -18.22 20.05
N GLU A 83 14.30 -17.01 19.59
CA GLU A 83 15.66 -16.42 19.59
C GLU A 83 15.88 -15.32 20.65
N LYS A 84 14.81 -14.83 21.31
CA LYS A 84 14.82 -13.71 22.27
C LYS A 84 15.81 -12.59 21.91
N CYS A 85 15.76 -12.10 20.67
CA CYS A 85 16.71 -11.11 20.18
C CYS A 85 16.03 -9.79 19.80
N THR A 86 16.76 -8.69 19.89
CA THR A 86 16.35 -7.38 19.40
C THR A 86 17.30 -6.91 18.31
N VAL A 87 16.75 -6.56 17.15
CA VAL A 87 17.46 -6.03 16.00
C VAL A 87 17.18 -4.54 15.91
N PHE A 88 18.22 -3.72 16.01
CA PHE A 88 18.16 -2.28 15.82
C PHE A 88 18.71 -1.92 14.46
N LEU A 89 17.93 -1.19 13.67
CA LEU A 89 18.27 -0.68 12.36
C LEU A 89 18.49 0.81 12.46
N SER A 90 19.59 1.30 11.89
CA SER A 90 19.88 2.73 11.81
C SER A 90 20.58 3.06 10.49
N ASN A 91 20.54 4.34 10.10
CA ASN A 91 21.13 4.82 8.85
C ASN A 91 20.58 4.08 7.61
N ALA A 92 19.30 3.68 7.66
CA ALA A 92 18.62 3.06 6.53
C ALA A 92 17.97 4.15 5.66
N PRO A 93 17.99 4.04 4.32
CA PRO A 93 17.19 4.91 3.47
C PRO A 93 15.71 4.82 3.86
N PRO A 94 15.04 5.92 4.28
CA PRO A 94 13.70 5.85 4.88
C PRO A 94 12.64 5.19 3.97
N SER A 95 12.70 5.44 2.66
CA SER A 95 11.79 4.83 1.68
C SER A 95 11.93 3.31 1.62
N LEU A 96 13.17 2.80 1.59
CA LEU A 96 13.48 1.37 1.55
C LEU A 96 13.16 0.70 2.88
N LEU A 97 13.40 1.37 4.01
CA LEU A 97 13.05 0.87 5.33
C LEU A 97 11.53 0.67 5.48
N VAL A 98 10.73 1.63 5.01
CA VAL A 98 9.26 1.53 4.98
C VAL A 98 8.82 0.34 4.14
N ALA A 99 9.38 0.20 2.93
CA ALA A 99 9.05 -0.90 2.02
C ALA A 99 9.41 -2.27 2.63
N PHE A 100 10.59 -2.38 3.22
CA PHE A 100 11.10 -3.59 3.86
C PHE A 100 10.23 -4.04 5.05
N LEU A 101 9.85 -3.10 5.94
CA LEU A 101 9.02 -3.42 7.10
C LEU A 101 7.58 -3.79 6.70
N LYS A 102 7.02 -3.15 5.67
CA LYS A 102 5.71 -3.54 5.10
C LYS A 102 5.76 -4.94 4.50
N LEU A 103 6.82 -5.26 3.75
CA LEU A 103 7.04 -6.58 3.17
C LEU A 103 7.12 -7.66 4.26
N MET A 104 7.83 -7.36 5.35
CA MET A 104 7.95 -8.23 6.51
C MET A 104 6.59 -8.49 7.18
N ALA A 105 5.77 -7.45 7.37
CA ALA A 105 4.42 -7.59 7.95
C ALA A 105 3.46 -8.43 7.09
N VAL A 106 3.47 -8.22 5.76
CA VAL A 106 2.61 -8.97 4.81
C VAL A 106 2.96 -10.46 4.79
N LYS A 107 4.26 -10.79 4.82
CA LYS A 107 4.73 -12.18 4.72
C LYS A 107 4.35 -13.04 5.93
N ILE A 108 4.12 -12.46 7.11
CA ILE A 108 3.64 -13.20 8.30
C ILE A 108 2.15 -13.41 8.25
N ALA A 109 1.39 -12.40 7.85
CA ALA A 109 -0.07 -12.53 7.70
C ALA A 109 -0.42 -13.73 6.79
N ASN A 110 0.41 -13.98 5.76
CA ASN A 110 0.27 -15.12 4.86
C ASN A 110 0.88 -16.44 5.36
N SER A 111 1.76 -16.41 6.37
CA SER A 111 2.32 -17.63 6.99
C SER A 111 1.40 -18.17 8.10
N SER A 112 0.65 -17.28 8.76
CA SER A 112 -0.33 -17.63 9.81
C SER A 112 -1.67 -18.14 9.28
N SER A 113 -1.92 -18.07 7.97
CA SER A 113 -3.20 -18.46 7.36
C SER A 113 -3.27 -19.91 6.86
N ASN A 114 -2.20 -20.68 6.97
CA ASN A 114 -2.20 -22.14 6.79
C ASN A 114 -2.07 -22.82 8.16
N GLY A 115 -3.16 -22.83 8.92
CA GLY A 115 -3.29 -23.69 10.09
C GLY A 115 -3.36 -25.16 9.67
N LEU A 116 -2.21 -25.79 9.46
CA LEU A 116 -2.11 -27.25 9.35
C LEU A 116 -2.31 -27.85 10.75
N THR A 117 -3.11 -28.90 10.83
CA THR A 117 -3.39 -29.61 12.08
C THR A 117 -2.11 -30.28 12.62
N LYS A 118 -1.99 -30.44 13.94
CA LYS A 118 -0.81 -31.06 14.61
C LYS A 118 -0.44 -32.44 14.03
N GLU A 119 -1.43 -33.19 13.52
CA GLU A 119 -1.23 -34.50 12.87
C GLU A 119 -0.57 -34.41 11.49
N GLU A 120 -0.88 -33.39 10.69
CA GLU A 120 -0.27 -33.16 9.37
C GLU A 120 1.16 -32.65 9.48
N LEU A 121 1.46 -31.89 10.54
CA LEU A 121 2.81 -31.45 10.87
C LEU A 121 3.68 -32.66 11.26
N PHE A 122 3.20 -33.56 12.12
CA PHE A 122 3.91 -34.78 12.49
C PHE A 122 4.15 -35.73 11.30
N LYS A 123 3.18 -35.86 10.38
CA LYS A 123 3.36 -36.65 9.13
C LYS A 123 4.40 -36.05 8.20
N LYS A 124 4.45 -34.72 8.05
CA LYS A 124 5.45 -34.03 7.21
C LYS A 124 6.84 -34.04 7.82
N THR A 125 6.97 -33.86 9.14
CA THR A 125 8.26 -33.95 9.84
C THR A 125 8.85 -35.36 9.78
N ARG A 126 8.01 -36.40 9.90
CA ARG A 126 8.44 -37.80 9.79
C ARG A 126 8.82 -38.19 8.36
N ALA A 127 8.12 -37.68 7.34
CA ALA A 127 8.46 -37.89 5.93
C ALA A 127 9.78 -37.19 5.53
N HIS A 128 10.10 -36.04 6.15
CA HIS A 128 11.33 -35.28 5.87
C HIS A 128 12.56 -35.84 6.59
N GLN A 129 12.41 -36.48 7.75
CA GLN A 129 13.53 -37.17 8.43
C GLN A 129 14.00 -38.44 7.70
N LEU A 130 13.18 -38.98 6.79
CA LEU A 130 13.47 -40.18 5.99
C LEU A 130 14.01 -39.86 4.60
N SER A 131 14.18 -38.58 4.25
CA SER A 131 14.70 -38.15 2.94
C SER A 131 16.05 -37.46 3.08
N ASP A 132 17.13 -38.10 2.61
CA ASP A 132 18.52 -37.61 2.60
C ASP A 132 18.77 -36.45 1.61
N LYS A 133 17.90 -35.43 1.55
CA LYS A 133 18.09 -34.26 0.68
C LYS A 133 18.60 -33.05 1.47
N PRO A 134 19.64 -32.35 0.98
CA PRO A 134 20.20 -31.19 1.68
C PRO A 134 19.21 -30.00 1.72
N ASN A 135 19.23 -29.25 2.82
CA ASN A 135 18.42 -28.04 3.04
C ASN A 135 18.80 -26.92 2.04
N SER A 136 18.02 -26.76 0.97
CA SER A 136 18.10 -25.61 0.07
C SER A 136 17.32 -24.42 0.65
N PHE A 137 17.91 -23.22 0.58
CA PHE A 137 17.27 -21.95 0.91
C PHE A 137 17.15 -21.15 -0.38
N ASP A 138 15.94 -20.69 -0.72
CA ASP A 138 15.68 -19.91 -1.92
C ASP A 138 15.39 -18.44 -1.55
N ASP A 139 15.89 -17.51 -2.37
CA ASP A 139 15.56 -16.09 -2.29
C ASP A 139 14.04 -15.91 -2.47
N ILE A 140 13.38 -15.16 -1.59
CA ILE A 140 11.94 -14.98 -1.71
C ILE A 140 11.65 -13.96 -2.81
N SER A 141 10.92 -14.40 -3.84
CA SER A 141 10.36 -13.53 -4.87
C SER A 141 9.63 -12.30 -4.28
N PRO A 142 9.60 -11.17 -5.01
CA PRO A 142 8.82 -9.99 -4.61
C PRO A 142 7.37 -10.39 -4.33
N VAL A 143 6.74 -9.74 -3.35
CA VAL A 143 5.36 -10.06 -2.93
C VAL A 143 4.45 -10.01 -4.16
N THR A 144 3.77 -11.12 -4.40
CA THR A 144 2.85 -11.25 -5.52
C THR A 144 1.56 -10.48 -5.22
N ASN A 145 0.89 -9.99 -6.26
CA ASN A 145 -0.40 -9.29 -6.10
C ASN A 145 -1.46 -10.14 -5.39
N ALA A 146 -1.35 -11.48 -5.51
CA ALA A 146 -2.19 -12.43 -4.78
C ALA A 146 -1.92 -12.43 -3.26
N GLU A 147 -0.66 -12.32 -2.85
CA GLU A 147 -0.26 -12.23 -1.43
C GLU A 147 -0.69 -10.88 -0.81
N LEU A 148 -0.65 -9.80 -1.58
CA LEU A 148 -1.11 -8.48 -1.18
C LEU A 148 -2.65 -8.42 -1.04
N ALA A 149 -3.38 -9.09 -1.93
CA ALA A 149 -4.85 -9.18 -1.88
C ALA A 149 -5.35 -10.01 -0.68
N ARG A 150 -4.63 -11.07 -0.29
CA ARG A 150 -4.98 -11.90 0.87
C ARG A 150 -4.72 -11.22 2.21
N ALA A 151 -3.61 -10.48 2.34
CA ALA A 151 -3.32 -9.68 3.53
C ALA A 151 -4.39 -8.59 3.79
N LYS A 152 -4.99 -8.03 2.73
CA LYS A 152 -6.11 -7.08 2.82
C LYS A 152 -7.41 -7.73 3.31
N LYS A 153 -7.66 -9.01 2.97
CA LYS A 153 -8.86 -9.76 3.41
C LYS A 153 -8.85 -10.16 4.89
N MET A 154 -7.66 -10.35 5.50
CA MET A 154 -7.55 -10.74 6.92
C MET A 154 -7.52 -9.55 7.90
N ALA A 155 -7.42 -8.31 7.40
CA ALA A 155 -7.42 -7.09 8.22
C ALA A 155 -8.83 -6.61 8.61
N ILE A 156 -9.89 -7.29 8.15
CA ILE A 156 -11.28 -6.98 8.49
C ILE A 156 -11.72 -7.96 9.57
N GLY A 157 -11.35 -7.65 10.82
CA GLY A 157 -11.83 -8.42 11.97
C GLY A 157 -10.92 -8.36 13.19
N LYS A 158 -11.41 -7.67 14.22
CA LYS A 158 -10.88 -7.48 15.59
C LYS A 158 -9.76 -6.44 15.74
N GLY A 159 -10.11 -5.40 16.49
CA GLY A 159 -9.26 -4.26 16.81
C GLY A 159 -7.92 -4.65 17.42
N SER A 160 -6.87 -4.04 16.89
CA SER A 160 -5.58 -3.96 17.57
C SER A 160 -5.64 -2.85 18.62
N THR A 161 -5.54 -3.26 19.88
CA THR A 161 -5.56 -2.43 21.09
C THR A 161 -4.26 -1.63 21.26
N THR A 162 -3.85 -0.76 20.33
CA THR A 162 -2.79 0.25 20.58
C THR A 162 -2.77 1.36 19.52
N THR A 163 -3.71 2.29 19.60
CA THR A 163 -3.49 3.68 19.17
C THR A 163 -4.43 4.57 20.00
N PRO A 164 -3.94 5.43 20.90
CA PRO A 164 -4.78 6.52 21.37
C PRO A 164 -4.98 7.48 20.20
N SER A 165 -6.24 7.74 19.88
CA SER A 165 -6.66 8.80 18.96
C SER A 165 -6.01 10.14 19.39
N PRO A 166 -5.54 10.98 18.46
CA PRO A 166 -5.10 12.31 18.83
C PRO A 166 -6.30 13.12 19.32
N SER A 167 -6.24 13.54 20.59
CA SER A 167 -7.26 14.34 21.25
C SER A 167 -7.51 15.66 20.49
N GLN A 168 -8.78 15.92 20.19
CA GLN A 168 -9.24 17.24 19.79
C GLN A 168 -8.96 18.26 20.90
N LYS A 169 -8.10 19.25 20.62
CA LYS A 169 -8.18 20.69 20.99
C LYS A 169 -6.77 21.29 20.98
N ARG A 170 -6.45 22.04 19.92
CA ARG A 170 -5.57 23.20 20.05
C ARG A 170 -6.32 24.42 19.50
N LYS A 171 -6.63 25.35 20.41
CA LYS A 171 -7.16 26.68 20.14
C LYS A 171 -6.25 27.37 19.11
N ARG A 172 -6.86 27.98 18.08
CA ARG A 172 -6.19 28.91 17.17
C ARG A 172 -5.80 30.18 17.94
N PRO A 173 -4.57 30.71 17.83
CA PRO A 173 -4.32 32.11 18.08
C PRO A 173 -4.80 32.90 16.86
N SER A 174 -5.67 33.89 17.11
CA SER A 174 -5.93 35.00 16.20
C SER A 174 -4.69 35.90 16.16
N GLY A 175 -4.09 36.04 14.99
CA GLY A 175 -2.95 36.92 14.73
C GLY A 175 -2.95 37.30 13.26
N ASP A 176 -3.22 38.58 13.02
CA ASP A 176 -3.09 39.32 11.76
C ASP A 176 -1.63 39.32 11.29
N GLY A 177 -1.39 39.30 9.98
CA GLY A 177 -0.03 39.29 9.43
C GLY A 177 0.11 38.55 8.10
N SER A 178 0.29 39.35 7.05
CA SER A 178 0.66 38.95 5.69
C SER A 178 2.08 38.38 5.64
N ASP A 179 2.24 37.06 5.79
CA ASP A 179 3.26 36.29 5.08
C ASP A 179 3.05 34.79 5.32
N ARG A 180 2.67 34.05 4.28
CA ARG A 180 2.68 32.58 4.31
C ARG A 180 3.43 32.10 3.08
N PRO A 181 4.55 31.36 3.22
CA PRO A 181 5.20 30.76 2.06
C PRO A 181 4.28 29.71 1.46
N ALA A 182 4.01 29.84 0.16
CA ALA A 182 3.23 28.89 -0.63
C ALA A 182 3.80 27.46 -0.49
N PRO A 183 2.96 26.41 -0.54
CA PRO A 183 3.44 25.03 -0.45
C PRO A 183 4.45 24.77 -1.57
N LYS A 184 5.70 24.49 -1.19
CA LYS A 184 6.76 24.13 -2.13
C LYS A 184 6.33 22.86 -2.87
N LYS A 185 6.23 22.94 -4.20
CA LYS A 185 6.00 21.79 -5.09
C LYS A 185 7.12 20.76 -4.83
N LEU A 186 6.79 19.66 -4.14
CA LEU A 186 7.72 18.57 -3.80
C LEU A 186 7.98 17.60 -4.96
N TYR A 187 7.72 18.00 -6.20
CA TYR A 187 8.04 17.21 -7.37
C TYR A 187 8.95 18.02 -8.29
N THR A 188 10.25 17.82 -8.12
CA THR A 188 11.21 18.02 -9.21
C THR A 188 10.98 16.88 -10.19
N ALA A 189 10.79 17.20 -11.47
CA ALA A 189 10.70 16.20 -12.53
C ALA A 189 11.94 15.28 -12.50
N SER A 190 11.73 13.97 -12.50
CA SER A 190 12.83 13.00 -12.57
C SER A 190 13.65 13.23 -13.85
N PRO A 191 14.99 13.19 -13.79
CA PRO A 191 15.87 13.52 -14.92
C PRO A 191 15.96 12.42 -16.00
N LEU A 192 14.93 11.56 -16.13
CA LEU A 192 14.91 10.40 -17.04
C LEU A 192 13.93 10.53 -18.21
N THR A 193 13.24 11.65 -18.38
CA THR A 193 12.51 11.92 -19.63
C THR A 193 13.45 12.53 -20.66
N SER A 194 14.13 11.67 -21.43
CA SER A 194 14.49 12.02 -22.79
C SER A 194 13.18 12.41 -23.50
N VAL A 195 13.14 13.64 -23.98
CA VAL A 195 11.99 14.24 -24.67
C VAL A 195 11.95 13.67 -26.08
N GLU A 196 11.50 12.42 -26.21
CA GLU A 196 10.92 11.97 -27.47
C GLU A 196 9.46 12.47 -27.51
N PRO A 197 8.96 12.93 -28.67
CA PRO A 197 7.58 13.39 -28.76
C PRO A 197 6.65 12.26 -28.30
N GLU A 198 5.85 12.57 -27.29
CA GLU A 198 4.85 11.69 -26.69
C GLU A 198 3.78 11.31 -27.73
N VAL A 199 4.04 10.30 -28.55
CA VAL A 199 3.08 9.85 -29.56
C VAL A 199 2.16 8.80 -28.95
N LEU A 200 0.91 9.18 -28.68
CA LEU A 200 -0.16 8.22 -28.42
C LEU A 200 -0.34 7.32 -29.64
N ASN A 201 -0.48 6.01 -29.40
CA ASN A 201 -0.84 5.08 -30.47
C ASN A 201 -2.28 5.33 -30.96
N GLU A 202 -2.66 4.74 -32.09
CA GLU A 202 -3.96 4.98 -32.73
C GLU A 202 -5.15 4.63 -31.82
N GLN A 203 -5.06 3.52 -31.07
CA GLN A 203 -6.09 3.10 -30.11
C GLN A 203 -6.23 4.10 -28.95
N GLN A 204 -5.11 4.57 -28.40
CA GLN A 204 -5.06 5.57 -27.34
C GLN A 204 -5.63 6.91 -27.81
N LYS A 205 -5.35 7.32 -29.06
CA LYS A 205 -5.95 8.50 -29.69
C LYS A 205 -7.46 8.35 -29.82
N ALA A 206 -7.95 7.20 -30.28
CA ALA A 206 -9.39 6.94 -30.39
C ALA A 206 -10.11 7.06 -29.04
N VAL A 207 -9.52 6.53 -27.96
CA VAL A 207 -10.06 6.68 -26.60
C VAL A 207 -10.07 8.15 -26.18
N LEU A 208 -8.97 8.88 -26.40
CA LEU A 208 -8.88 10.31 -26.04
C LEU A 208 -9.93 11.16 -26.77
N GLU A 209 -10.14 10.93 -28.07
CA GLU A 209 -11.16 11.65 -28.85
C GLU A 209 -12.59 11.28 -28.40
N ALA A 210 -12.83 10.01 -28.06
CA ALA A 210 -14.10 9.60 -27.46
C ALA A 210 -14.35 10.34 -26.12
N CYS A 211 -13.35 10.48 -25.26
CA CYS A 211 -13.46 11.28 -24.03
C CYS A 211 -13.82 12.74 -24.31
N LYS A 212 -13.13 13.37 -25.28
CA LYS A 212 -13.38 14.78 -25.66
C LYS A 212 -14.78 15.01 -26.21
N SER A 213 -15.33 14.02 -26.93
CA SER A 213 -16.70 14.07 -27.45
C SER A 213 -17.79 13.97 -26.37
N GLY A 214 -17.42 13.81 -25.09
CA GLY A 214 -18.34 13.75 -23.97
C GLY A 214 -18.96 12.36 -23.73
N ARG A 215 -18.45 11.32 -24.41
CA ARG A 215 -18.91 9.93 -24.20
C ARG A 215 -18.40 9.40 -22.87
N SER A 216 -19.24 8.61 -22.20
CA SER A 216 -18.80 7.80 -21.07
C SER A 216 -18.19 6.50 -21.59
N LEU A 217 -17.06 6.09 -21.04
CA LEU A 217 -16.23 5.04 -21.62
C LEU A 217 -15.55 4.16 -20.57
N PHE A 218 -15.50 2.87 -20.91
CA PHE A 218 -14.68 1.90 -20.21
C PHE A 218 -13.60 1.42 -21.18
N PHE A 219 -12.33 1.60 -20.81
CA PHE A 219 -11.21 1.04 -21.55
C PHE A 219 -10.36 0.18 -20.62
N THR A 220 -9.84 -0.91 -21.17
CA THR A 220 -9.06 -1.90 -20.44
C THR A 220 -7.88 -2.37 -21.28
N GLY A 221 -7.02 -3.21 -20.68
CA GLY A 221 -5.84 -3.76 -21.32
C GLY A 221 -4.94 -4.44 -20.31
N SER A 222 -4.05 -5.30 -20.80
CA SER A 222 -3.07 -6.02 -19.97
C SER A 222 -2.16 -5.10 -19.16
N ALA A 223 -1.44 -5.67 -18.19
CA ALA A 223 -0.39 -4.92 -17.49
C ALA A 223 0.64 -4.39 -18.50
N GLY A 224 1.14 -3.17 -18.29
CA GLY A 224 2.15 -2.55 -19.15
C GLY A 224 1.64 -1.91 -20.45
N THR A 225 0.34 -1.95 -20.77
CA THR A 225 -0.20 -1.34 -22.02
C THR A 225 -0.35 0.19 -21.99
N GLY A 226 0.15 0.85 -20.94
CA GLY A 226 0.10 2.32 -20.83
C GLY A 226 -1.25 2.91 -20.42
N LYS A 227 -2.14 2.15 -19.76
CA LYS A 227 -3.45 2.65 -19.29
C LYS A 227 -3.33 3.90 -18.41
N SER A 228 -2.51 3.84 -17.35
CA SER A 228 -2.30 4.99 -16.45
C SER A 228 -1.56 6.15 -17.14
N TYR A 229 -0.83 5.89 -18.21
CA TYR A 229 -0.24 6.93 -19.05
C TYR A 229 -1.32 7.66 -19.85
N LEU A 230 -2.18 6.92 -20.56
CA LEU A 230 -3.33 7.46 -21.28
C LEU A 230 -4.27 8.23 -20.35
N LEU A 231 -4.56 7.67 -19.17
CA LEU A 231 -5.46 8.28 -18.19
C LEU A 231 -4.95 9.63 -17.69
N ARG A 232 -3.63 9.77 -17.44
CA ARG A 232 -3.00 11.07 -17.14
C ARG A 232 -3.15 12.07 -18.30
N LYS A 233 -2.99 11.60 -19.54
CA LYS A 233 -3.18 12.46 -20.72
C LYS A 233 -4.63 12.93 -20.86
N ILE A 234 -5.60 12.03 -20.64
CA ILE A 234 -7.03 12.37 -20.62
C ILE A 234 -7.31 13.43 -19.55
N ILE A 235 -6.87 13.22 -18.30
CA ILE A 235 -7.05 14.19 -17.21
C ILE A 235 -6.44 15.55 -17.56
N SER A 236 -5.24 15.57 -18.16
CA SER A 236 -4.59 16.82 -18.58
C SER A 236 -5.28 17.54 -19.74
N THR A 237 -6.06 16.82 -20.54
CA THR A 237 -6.74 17.35 -21.73
C THR A 237 -8.17 17.80 -21.42
N LEU A 238 -8.83 17.14 -20.47
CA LEU A 238 -10.16 17.50 -20.02
C LEU A 238 -10.12 18.80 -19.19
N PRO A 239 -11.15 19.66 -19.27
CA PRO A 239 -11.19 20.87 -18.48
C PRO A 239 -11.11 20.56 -16.97
N PRO A 240 -10.24 21.24 -16.21
CA PRO A 240 -10.04 20.94 -14.79
C PRO A 240 -11.28 21.27 -13.95
N ASP A 241 -12.08 22.25 -14.37
CA ASP A 241 -13.36 22.54 -13.73
C ASP A 241 -14.36 21.39 -13.92
N GLY A 242 -14.74 20.78 -12.80
CA GLY A 242 -15.69 19.67 -12.74
C GLY A 242 -15.12 18.31 -13.14
N THR A 243 -13.81 18.17 -13.38
CA THR A 243 -13.17 16.86 -13.58
C THR A 243 -12.61 16.35 -12.25
N VAL A 244 -13.05 15.17 -11.83
CA VAL A 244 -12.60 14.54 -10.59
C VAL A 244 -11.92 13.22 -10.92
N ALA A 245 -10.63 13.13 -10.58
CA ALA A 245 -9.86 11.90 -10.71
C ALA A 245 -9.96 11.07 -9.44
N THR A 246 -10.36 9.80 -9.58
CA THR A 246 -10.49 8.86 -8.47
C THR A 246 -9.85 7.51 -8.77
N ALA A 247 -9.56 6.75 -7.71
CA ALA A 247 -9.14 5.36 -7.84
C ALA A 247 -9.68 4.50 -6.68
N SER A 248 -9.63 3.18 -6.83
CA SER A 248 -10.04 2.24 -5.77
C SER A 248 -9.13 2.25 -4.53
N THR A 249 -7.85 2.60 -4.67
CA THR A 249 -6.88 2.66 -3.57
C THR A 249 -6.18 4.01 -3.46
N GLY A 250 -5.72 4.37 -2.26
CA GLY A 250 -5.02 5.64 -2.03
C GLY A 250 -3.73 5.79 -2.83
N VAL A 251 -2.96 4.71 -3.01
CA VAL A 251 -1.71 4.74 -3.78
C VAL A 251 -1.99 5.00 -5.26
N ALA A 252 -2.99 4.33 -5.85
CA ALA A 252 -3.40 4.57 -7.23
C ALA A 252 -3.95 5.98 -7.43
N ALA A 253 -4.75 6.48 -6.48
CA ALA A 253 -5.27 7.84 -6.50
C ALA A 253 -4.14 8.88 -6.51
N CYS A 254 -3.10 8.69 -5.68
CA CYS A 254 -1.93 9.58 -5.68
C CYS A 254 -1.20 9.59 -7.03
N LEU A 255 -1.09 8.45 -7.72
CA LEU A 255 -0.38 8.34 -9.00
C LEU A 255 -1.03 9.18 -10.12
N ILE A 256 -2.35 9.36 -10.05
CA ILE A 256 -3.13 10.15 -11.01
C ILE A 256 -3.48 11.55 -10.49
N GLY A 257 -2.94 11.95 -9.32
CA GLY A 257 -3.21 13.24 -8.69
C GLY A 257 -4.65 13.42 -8.17
N GLY A 258 -5.32 12.32 -7.85
CA GLY A 258 -6.72 12.27 -7.43
C GLY A 258 -6.95 11.87 -5.97
N THR A 259 -8.16 11.42 -5.68
CA THR A 259 -8.58 10.90 -4.36
C THR A 259 -9.15 9.49 -4.46
N THR A 260 -9.44 8.81 -3.35
CA THR A 260 -10.11 7.50 -3.45
C THR A 260 -11.58 7.67 -3.82
N LEU A 261 -12.15 6.69 -4.52
CA LEU A 261 -13.57 6.69 -4.86
C LEU A 261 -14.45 6.78 -3.59
N HIS A 262 -14.04 6.14 -2.50
CA HIS A 262 -14.69 6.22 -1.20
C HIS A 262 -14.69 7.62 -0.60
N SER A 263 -13.52 8.30 -0.66
CA SER A 263 -13.38 9.68 -0.19
C SER A 263 -14.21 10.66 -1.01
N PHE A 264 -14.30 10.43 -2.33
CA PHE A 264 -15.15 11.23 -3.22
C PHE A 264 -16.64 11.01 -2.93
N ALA A 265 -17.08 9.75 -2.86
CA ALA A 265 -18.50 9.42 -2.71
C ALA A 265 -19.06 9.91 -1.36
N GLY A 266 -18.25 9.87 -0.30
CA GLY A 266 -18.62 10.39 1.02
C GLY A 266 -19.64 9.53 1.77
N ILE A 267 -19.78 8.25 1.37
CA ILE A 267 -20.76 7.29 1.94
C ILE A 267 -20.12 6.20 2.82
N GLY A 268 -18.83 6.34 3.17
CA GLY A 268 -18.10 5.32 3.95
C GLY A 268 -17.81 4.05 3.13
N SER A 269 -17.83 2.89 3.78
CA SER A 269 -17.64 1.56 3.15
C SER A 269 -18.78 1.18 2.21
N GLY A 270 -19.90 1.90 2.23
CA GLY A 270 -21.10 1.55 1.45
C GLY A 270 -21.83 0.32 1.98
N GLU A 271 -21.48 -0.21 3.15
CA GLU A 271 -22.22 -1.32 3.80
C GLU A 271 -23.57 -0.87 4.35
N ALA A 272 -23.74 0.43 4.59
CA ALA A 272 -24.99 0.98 5.06
C ALA A 272 -26.14 0.79 4.05
N ALA A 273 -27.38 0.85 4.55
CA ALA A 273 -28.56 0.90 3.71
C ALA A 273 -28.53 2.12 2.79
N LEU A 274 -29.13 2.00 1.60
CA LEU A 274 -29.10 3.03 0.57
C LEU A 274 -29.62 4.39 1.07
N GLN A 275 -30.65 4.38 1.91
CA GLN A 275 -31.19 5.60 2.53
C GLN A 275 -30.14 6.36 3.35
N ARG A 276 -29.29 5.64 4.09
CA ARG A 276 -28.21 6.24 4.87
C ARG A 276 -27.12 6.82 3.97
N CYS A 277 -26.82 6.16 2.85
CA CYS A 277 -25.91 6.68 1.84
C CYS A 277 -26.42 8.01 1.27
N TYR A 278 -27.73 8.13 1.00
CA TYR A 278 -28.34 9.40 0.56
C TYR A 278 -28.16 10.52 1.59
N GLU A 279 -28.42 10.26 2.88
CA GLU A 279 -28.22 11.25 3.94
C GLU A 279 -26.75 11.71 4.02
N MET A 280 -25.81 10.77 3.96
CA MET A 280 -24.38 11.07 4.03
C MET A 280 -23.90 11.91 2.84
N ALA A 281 -24.34 11.55 1.63
CA ALA A 281 -23.99 12.27 0.42
C ALA A 281 -24.70 13.63 0.29
N SER A 282 -25.83 13.81 0.96
CA SER A 282 -26.58 15.08 1.00
C SER A 282 -25.99 16.13 1.94
N ARG A 283 -24.99 15.77 2.76
CA ARG A 283 -24.28 16.72 3.61
C ARG A 283 -23.68 17.85 2.76
N PRO A 284 -23.69 19.12 3.20
CA PRO A 284 -23.37 20.26 2.34
C PRO A 284 -22.03 20.16 1.59
N ALA A 285 -20.98 19.65 2.25
CA ALA A 285 -19.67 19.47 1.64
C ALA A 285 -19.68 18.40 0.54
N SER A 286 -20.19 17.20 0.83
CA SER A 286 -20.29 16.08 -0.13
C SER A 286 -21.22 16.42 -1.30
N ALA A 287 -22.37 17.03 -1.01
CA ALA A 287 -23.35 17.38 -2.02
C ALA A 287 -22.81 18.43 -3.00
N SER A 288 -21.99 19.38 -2.51
CA SER A 288 -21.30 20.36 -3.36
C SER A 288 -20.34 19.69 -4.34
N ILE A 289 -19.57 18.70 -3.88
CA ILE A 289 -18.65 17.92 -4.73
C ILE A 289 -19.43 17.18 -5.81
N TRP A 290 -20.49 16.46 -5.43
CA TRP A 290 -21.36 15.72 -6.36
C TRP A 290 -22.00 16.61 -7.43
N ARG A 291 -22.49 17.80 -7.05
CA ARG A 291 -23.13 18.74 -7.99
C ARG A 291 -22.13 19.42 -8.92
N LYS A 292 -20.92 19.71 -8.45
CA LYS A 292 -19.84 20.31 -9.25
C LYS A 292 -19.16 19.32 -10.20
N CYS A 293 -19.16 18.03 -9.86
CA CYS A 293 -18.59 16.99 -10.70
C CYS A 293 -19.37 16.90 -12.03
N LYS A 294 -18.66 17.07 -13.14
CA LYS A 294 -19.13 16.92 -14.52
C LYS A 294 -18.53 15.68 -15.17
N ARG A 295 -17.28 15.34 -14.81
CA ARG A 295 -16.55 14.14 -15.25
C ARG A 295 -15.95 13.43 -14.04
N LEU A 296 -16.12 12.12 -13.97
CA LEU A 296 -15.60 11.27 -12.92
C LEU A 296 -14.72 10.18 -13.53
N VAL A 297 -13.41 10.29 -13.34
CA VAL A 297 -12.45 9.27 -13.77
C VAL A 297 -12.25 8.28 -12.63
N ILE A 298 -12.30 6.98 -12.92
CA ILE A 298 -12.11 5.91 -11.93
C ILE A 298 -11.02 4.95 -12.41
N ASP A 299 -9.82 5.04 -11.83
CA ASP A 299 -8.74 4.09 -12.07
C ASP A 299 -8.84 2.87 -11.14
N GLU A 300 -8.28 1.74 -11.58
CA GLU A 300 -8.31 0.45 -10.86
C GLU A 300 -9.74 0.00 -10.49
N ILE A 301 -10.69 0.18 -11.44
CA ILE A 301 -12.11 -0.17 -11.28
C ILE A 301 -12.32 -1.66 -10.98
N SER A 302 -11.40 -2.54 -11.38
CA SER A 302 -11.46 -3.98 -11.07
C SER A 302 -11.41 -4.32 -9.59
N MET A 303 -11.03 -3.36 -8.73
CA MET A 303 -11.06 -3.53 -7.26
C MET A 303 -12.29 -2.89 -6.61
N VAL A 304 -13.25 -2.38 -7.41
CA VAL A 304 -14.49 -1.80 -6.91
C VAL A 304 -15.59 -2.85 -6.99
N ASP A 305 -16.23 -3.12 -5.86
CA ASP A 305 -17.33 -4.07 -5.78
C ASP A 305 -18.56 -3.56 -6.55
N GLY A 306 -19.28 -4.46 -7.23
CA GLY A 306 -20.46 -4.13 -8.04
C GLY A 306 -21.56 -3.44 -7.24
N ASP A 307 -21.91 -4.00 -6.08
CA ASP A 307 -22.91 -3.41 -5.17
C ASP A 307 -22.52 -1.99 -4.73
N TYR A 308 -21.23 -1.75 -4.52
CA TYR A 308 -20.74 -0.43 -4.15
C TYR A 308 -20.88 0.56 -5.31
N PHE A 309 -20.55 0.12 -6.53
CA PHE A 309 -20.72 0.91 -7.74
C PHE A 309 -22.18 1.28 -8.00
N GLU A 310 -23.11 0.33 -7.84
CA GLU A 310 -24.56 0.58 -7.95
C GLU A 310 -25.06 1.58 -6.90
N LYS A 311 -24.58 1.48 -5.65
CA LYS A 311 -24.92 2.45 -4.60
C LYS A 311 -24.41 3.86 -4.94
N ILE A 312 -23.19 3.98 -5.46
CA ILE A 312 -22.65 5.27 -5.90
C ILE A 312 -23.50 5.86 -7.03
N GLU A 313 -23.90 5.03 -8.00
CA GLU A 313 -24.74 5.44 -9.12
C GLU A 313 -26.08 6.00 -8.63
N ALA A 314 -26.76 5.28 -7.73
CA ALA A 314 -28.02 5.71 -7.14
C ALA A 314 -27.87 7.01 -6.34
N VAL A 315 -26.78 7.13 -5.57
CA VAL A 315 -26.44 8.35 -4.82
C VAL A 315 -26.22 9.54 -5.76
N ALA A 316 -25.53 9.33 -6.88
CA ALA A 316 -25.27 10.38 -7.86
C ALA A 316 -26.58 10.93 -8.46
N ARG A 317 -27.51 10.03 -8.85
CA ARG A 317 -28.85 10.41 -9.33
C ARG A 317 -29.63 11.18 -8.27
N TYR A 318 -29.64 10.68 -7.03
CA TYR A 318 -30.35 11.30 -5.91
C TYR A 318 -29.84 12.71 -5.58
N VAL A 319 -28.52 12.87 -5.37
CA VAL A 319 -27.93 14.16 -4.94
C VAL A 319 -28.02 15.23 -6.04
N ARG A 320 -27.95 14.81 -7.31
CA ARG A 320 -28.02 15.69 -8.48
C ARG A 320 -29.44 15.92 -9.00
N LYS A 321 -30.43 15.17 -8.50
CA LYS A 321 -31.83 15.19 -8.94
C LYS A 321 -31.94 15.02 -10.47
N ASN A 322 -31.23 14.02 -10.98
CA ASN A 322 -31.17 13.74 -12.41
C ASN A 322 -31.21 12.22 -12.61
N ASP A 323 -32.21 11.73 -13.34
CA ASP A 323 -32.42 10.30 -13.54
C ASP A 323 -31.52 9.68 -14.62
N LYS A 324 -30.74 10.50 -15.34
CA LYS A 324 -29.69 9.99 -16.24
C LYS A 324 -28.65 9.18 -15.44
N PRO A 325 -28.01 8.17 -16.06
CA PRO A 325 -26.96 7.39 -15.39
C PRO A 325 -25.95 8.29 -14.68
N PHE A 326 -25.61 7.94 -13.43
CA PHE A 326 -24.69 8.72 -12.59
C PHE A 326 -25.09 10.21 -12.42
N GLY A 327 -26.38 10.54 -12.51
CA GLY A 327 -26.86 11.92 -12.46
C GLY A 327 -26.38 12.77 -13.64
N GLY A 328 -26.07 12.15 -14.77
CA GLY A 328 -25.54 12.80 -15.97
C GLY A 328 -24.06 13.19 -15.90
N ILE A 329 -23.29 12.61 -14.97
CA ILE A 329 -21.83 12.73 -14.94
C ILE A 329 -21.25 11.87 -16.08
N GLN A 330 -20.27 12.42 -16.79
CA GLN A 330 -19.46 11.65 -17.74
C GLN A 330 -18.49 10.74 -16.97
N LEU A 331 -18.48 9.45 -17.29
CA LEU A 331 -17.54 8.46 -16.73
C LEU A 331 -16.37 8.21 -17.67
#